data_AF-A0A124IVZ8-F1
#
_entry.id   AF-A0A124IVZ8-F1
#
_cell.length_a   1.000
_cell.length_b   1.000
_cell.length_c   1.000
_cell.angle_alpha   90.00
_cell.angle_beta   90.00
_cell.angle_gamma   90.00
#
_symmetry.space_group_name_H-M   'P 1'
#
loop_
_entity.id
_entity.type
_entity.pdbx_description
1 polymer ?
#
loop_
_entity_poly.entity_id
_entity_poly.type
_entity_poly.pdbx_seq_one_letter_code
_entity_poly.pdbx_strand_id
1 'polypeptide(L)' 'TNTPRGARASAITYSIVETAKENGLDPLTYLQFLFEQMPNIDLEDPEAMNTLLPWNMAAKNK' A
#
# COMPACT_ATOMS: atom_id res chain seq x y z
N THR A 1 -12.83 -21.07 -9.97
CA THR A 1 -13.08 -20.44 -8.65
C THR A 1 -13.17 -18.94 -8.83
N ASN A 2 -14.37 -18.36 -8.76
CA ASN A 2 -14.62 -16.90 -8.82
C ASN A 2 -15.51 -16.50 -7.64
N THR A 3 -14.99 -16.62 -6.43
CA THR A 3 -15.76 -16.23 -5.24
C THR A 3 -15.76 -14.70 -5.14
N PRO A 4 -16.87 -14.06 -4.72
CA PRO A 4 -16.90 -12.60 -4.53
C PRO A 4 -15.78 -12.08 -3.61
N ARG A 5 -15.37 -12.90 -2.63
CA ARG A 5 -14.24 -12.60 -1.74
C ARG A 5 -12.90 -12.53 -2.49
N GLY A 6 -12.65 -13.47 -3.40
CA GLY A 6 -11.45 -13.48 -4.23
C GLY A 6 -11.40 -12.29 -5.17
N ALA A 7 -12.52 -11.98 -5.84
CA ALA A 7 -12.62 -10.81 -6.71
C ALA A 7 -12.34 -9.50 -5.95
N ARG A 8 -12.91 -9.35 -4.74
CA ARG A 8 -12.66 -8.18 -3.88
C ARG A 8 -11.20 -8.07 -3.47
N ALA A 9 -10.58 -9.18 -3.04
CA ALA A 9 -9.17 -9.18 -2.67
C ALA A 9 -8.28 -8.77 -3.85
N SER A 10 -8.51 -9.34 -5.04
CA SER A 10 -7.77 -8.98 -6.25
C SER A 10 -7.96 -7.51 -6.64
N ALA A 11 -9.17 -6.97 -6.51
CA ALA A 11 -9.44 -5.57 -6.78
C ALA A 11 -8.68 -4.65 -5.82
N ILE A 12 -8.64 -4.97 -4.51
CA ILE A 12 -7.88 -4.21 -3.52
C ILE A 12 -6.39 -4.22 -3.85
N THR A 13 -5.81 -5.40 -4.11
CA THR A 13 -4.39 -5.52 -4.47
C THR A 13 -4.08 -4.72 -5.74
N TYR A 14 -4.94 -4.78 -6.75
CA TYR A 14 -4.78 -4.01 -7.98
C TYR A 14 -4.79 -2.50 -7.72
N SER A 15 -5.73 -2.01 -6.91
CA SER A 15 -5.80 -0.60 -6.53
C SER A 15 -4.53 -0.10 -5.82
N ILE A 16 -3.94 -0.91 -4.93
CA ILE A 16 -2.69 -0.57 -4.24
C ILE A 16 -1.51 -0.53 -5.22
N VAL A 17 -1.43 -1.51 -6.12
CA VAL A 17 -0.39 -1.57 -7.16
C VAL A 17 -0.46 -0.36 -8.07
N GLU A 18 -1.66 0.02 -8.53
CA GLU A 18 -1.79 1.16 -9.43
C GLU A 18 -1.48 2.48 -8.71
N THR A 19 -1.90 2.60 -7.45
CA THR A 19 -1.53 3.74 -6.60
C THR A 19 -0.01 3.90 -6.47
N ALA A 20 0.73 2.79 -6.31
CA ALA A 20 2.19 2.82 -6.24
C ALA A 20 2.81 3.35 -7.54
N LYS A 21 2.35 2.86 -8.69
CA LYS A 21 2.84 3.28 -10.01
C LYS A 21 2.59 4.76 -10.29
N GLU A 22 1.38 5.24 -10.01
CA GLU A 22 1.00 6.66 -10.19
C GLU A 22 1.86 7.60 -9.31
N ASN A 23 2.41 7.08 -8.22
CA ASN A 23 3.37 7.79 -7.36
C ASN A 23 4.85 7.53 -7.72
N GLY A 24 5.12 6.83 -8.83
CA GLY A 24 6.49 6.54 -9.30
C GLY A 24 7.23 5.50 -8.46
N LEU A 25 6.53 4.70 -7.66
CA LEU A 25 7.11 3.65 -6.83
C LEU A 25 7.13 2.30 -7.56
N ASP A 26 8.13 1.48 -7.25
CA ASP A 26 8.09 0.06 -7.59
C ASP A 26 6.98 -0.63 -6.76
N PRO A 27 5.97 -1.26 -7.40
CA PRO A 27 4.83 -1.82 -6.69
C PRO A 27 5.18 -2.93 -5.71
N LEU A 28 6.19 -3.75 -6.04
CA LEU A 28 6.61 -4.84 -5.17
C LEU A 28 7.25 -4.29 -3.89
N THR A 29 8.12 -3.30 -4.02
CA THR A 29 8.77 -2.61 -2.91
C THR A 29 7.74 -1.92 -2.01
N TYR A 30 6.75 -1.24 -2.60
CA TYR A 30 5.70 -0.58 -1.83
C TYR A 30 4.83 -1.58 -1.05
N LEU A 31 4.46 -2.71 -1.68
CA LEU A 31 3.73 -3.78 -0.99
C LEU A 31 4.53 -4.40 0.15
N GLN A 32 5.83 -4.65 -0.04
CA GLN A 32 6.71 -5.15 1.01
C GLN A 32 6.74 -4.20 2.20
N PHE A 33 6.96 -2.91 1.94
CA PHE A 33 6.94 -1.87 2.97
C PHE A 33 5.62 -1.83 3.74
N LEU A 34 4.48 -1.88 3.04
CA LEU A 34 3.17 -1.91 3.70
C LEU A 34 3.05 -3.14 4.62
N PHE A 35 3.43 -4.33 4.17
CA PHE A 35 3.34 -5.55 4.98
C PHE A 35 4.33 -5.57 6.15
N GLU A 36 5.47 -4.92 6.02
CA GLU A 36 6.45 -4.77 7.10
C GLU A 36 6.03 -3.72 8.13
N GLN A 37 5.43 -2.61 7.70
CA GLN A 37 5.13 -1.48 8.60
C GLN A 37 3.73 -1.54 9.21
N MET A 38 2.70 -2.01 8.47
CA MET A 38 1.32 -2.08 8.97
C MET A 38 1.15 -2.81 10.32
N PRO A 39 1.83 -3.94 10.60
CA PRO A 39 1.68 -4.62 11.90
C PRO A 39 2.36 -3.87 13.06
N ASN A 40 3.19 -2.87 12.77
CA ASN A 40 4.02 -2.17 13.75
C ASN A 40 3.49 -0.79 14.14
N ILE A 41 2.34 -0.38 13.60
CA ILE A 41 1.76 0.93 13.85
C ILE A 41 0.31 0.82 14.29
N ASP A 42 -0.17 1.88 14.94
CA ASP A 42 -1.58 2.01 15.25
C ASP A 42 -2.35 2.43 13.99
N LEU A 43 -3.23 1.55 13.50
CA LEU A 43 -4.05 1.84 12.32
C LEU A 43 -5.19 2.83 12.64
N GLU A 44 -5.50 3.05 13.92
CA GLU A 44 -6.51 4.03 14.36
C GLU A 44 -5.93 5.45 14.48
N ASP A 45 -4.59 5.59 14.50
CA ASP A 45 -3.90 6.87 14.48
C ASP A 45 -3.74 7.39 13.03
N PRO A 46 -4.42 8.50 12.66
CA PRO A 46 -4.33 9.07 11.32
C PRO A 46 -2.91 9.50 10.93
N GLU A 47 -2.09 9.94 11.89
CA GLU A 47 -0.71 10.36 11.62
C GLU A 47 0.17 9.13 11.34
N ALA A 48 0.02 8.06 12.12
CA ALA A 48 0.65 6.78 11.83
C ALA A 48 0.23 6.24 10.45
N MET A 49 -1.05 6.33 10.09
CA MET A 49 -1.56 5.97 8.75
C MET A 49 -0.96 6.82 7.64
N ASN A 50 -0.79 8.12 7.86
CA ASN A 50 -0.18 8.99 6.89
C ASN A 50 1.23 8.49 6.52
N THR A 51 2.02 7.98 7.47
CA THR A 51 3.38 7.47 7.20
C THR A 51 3.44 6.33 6.17
N LEU A 52 2.34 5.57 6.00
CA LEU A 52 2.28 4.46 5.04
C LEU A 52 2.00 4.90 3.60
N LEU A 53 1.56 6.14 3.40
CA LEU A 53 1.09 6.61 2.10
C LEU A 53 2.26 6.76 1.11
N PRO A 54 2.01 6.51 -0.19
CA PRO A 54 3.08 6.29 -1.18
C PRO A 54 3.96 7.52 -1.37
N TRP A 55 3.42 8.74 -1.22
CA TRP A 55 4.19 9.97 -1.33
C TRP A 55 5.27 10.12 -0.25
N ASN A 56 5.10 9.50 0.93
CA ASN A 56 6.11 9.52 1.98
C ASN A 56 7.31 8.61 1.69
N MET A 57 7.15 7.64 0.77
CA MET A 57 8.26 6.86 0.21
C MET A 57 8.82 7.52 -1.05
N ALA A 58 7.96 8.04 -1.93
CA ALA A 58 8.38 8.66 -3.19
C ALA A 58 9.24 9.91 -2.95
N ALA A 59 8.92 10.69 -1.91
CA ALA A 59 9.71 11.85 -1.49
C ALA A 59 11.12 11.49 -0.99
N LYS A 60 11.37 10.24 -0.59
CA LYS A 60 12.68 9.76 -0.11
C LYS A 60 13.61 9.27 -1.23
N ASN A 61 13.08 9.04 -2.43
CA ASN A 61 13.84 8.56 -3.60
C ASN A 61 14.27 9.69 -4.55
N LYS A 62 14.28 10.94 -4.08
CA LYS A 62 14.86 12.11 -4.77
C LYS A 62 16.13 12.58 -4.07
#